data_AF-A0A9P6NQ23-F1
#
_entry.id   AF-A0A9P6NQ23-F1
#
_cell.length_a   1.000
_cell.length_b   1.000
_cell.length_c   1.000
_cell.angle_alpha   90.00
_cell.angle_beta   90.00
_cell.angle_gamma   90.00
#
_symmetry.space_group_name_H-M   'P 1'
#
loop_
_entity.id
_entity.type
_entity.pdbx_description
1 polymer ?
#
loop_
_entity_poly.entity_id
_entity_poly.type
_entity_poly.pdbx_seq_one_letter_code
_entity_poly.pdbx_strand_id
1 'polypeptide(L)' 'ISGLVAVHVQEGAIKQQDFEAFLEHDLLPMMNPWPASNSVVVMENAPIHHNDHIEDLCEARGV' A
#
# COMPACT_ATOMS: atom_id res chain seq x y z
N ILE A 1 -8.18 -9.19 -12.05
CA ILE A 1 -7.43 -10.22 -11.27
C ILE A 1 -8.17 -10.38 -9.94
N SER A 2 -8.47 -11.61 -9.51
CA SER A 2 -9.23 -11.90 -8.28
C SER A 2 -8.37 -12.73 -7.32
N GLY A 3 -7.23 -12.18 -6.91
CA GLY A 3 -6.22 -12.90 -6.14
C GLY A 3 -5.09 -11.98 -5.69
N LEU A 4 -3.92 -12.55 -5.41
CA LEU A 4 -2.70 -11.81 -5.04
C LEU A 4 -2.33 -10.79 -6.14
N VAL A 5 -2.17 -9.52 -5.76
CA VAL A 5 -1.87 -8.42 -6.69
C VAL A 5 -0.43 -7.91 -6.59
N ALA A 6 0.19 -8.00 -5.41
CA ALA A 6 1.55 -7.58 -5.14
C ALA A 6 2.13 -8.40 -3.98
N VAL A 7 3.43 -8.67 -4.02
CA VAL A 7 4.16 -9.34 -2.94
C VAL A 7 5.59 -8.82 -2.92
N HIS A 8 6.08 -8.52 -1.71
CA HIS A 8 7.45 -8.09 -1.47
C HIS A 8 8.10 -9.02 -0.44
N VAL A 9 9.34 -9.42 -0.69
CA VAL A 9 10.09 -10.32 0.18
C VAL A 9 11.48 -9.71 0.41
N GLN A 10 11.82 -9.49 1.67
CA GLN A 10 13.13 -9.02 2.08
C GLN A 10 13.69 -9.83 3.25
N GLU A 11 15.00 -9.78 3.43
CA GLU A 11 15.66 -10.31 4.62
C GLU A 11 15.57 -9.29 5.76
N GLY A 12 15.17 -9.74 6.95
CA GLY A 12 14.99 -8.90 8.13
C GLY A 12 13.58 -8.31 8.27
N ALA A 13 13.43 -7.39 9.23
CA ALA A 13 12.14 -6.78 9.54
C ALA A 13 11.80 -5.64 8.57
N ILE A 14 10.53 -5.53 8.19
CA ILE A 14 9.98 -4.38 7.45
C ILE A 14 10.01 -3.15 8.35
N LYS A 15 10.59 -2.08 7.84
CA LYS A 15 10.55 -0.74 8.44
C LYS A 15 9.55 0.11 7.68
N GLN A 16 9.24 1.27 8.26
CA GLN A 16 8.32 2.24 7.66
C GLN A 16 8.66 2.56 6.19
N GLN A 17 9.93 2.88 5.89
CA GLN A 17 10.36 3.21 4.53
C GLN A 17 10.23 2.05 3.54
N ASP A 18 10.46 0.81 4.01
CA ASP A 18 10.29 -0.38 3.17
C ASP A 18 8.81 -0.57 2.81
N PHE A 19 7.92 -0.31 3.75
CA PHE A 19 6.47 -0.38 3.55
C PHE A 19 5.95 0.74 2.63
N GLU A 20 6.41 1.97 2.81
CA GLU A 20 6.11 3.10 1.92
C GLU A 20 6.52 2.79 0.47
N ALA A 21 7.74 2.28 0.27
CA ALA A 21 8.23 1.87 -1.05
C ALA A 21 7.38 0.75 -1.66
N PHE A 22 6.96 -0.24 -0.86
CA PHE A 22 6.05 -1.29 -1.29
C PHE A 22 4.69 -0.72 -1.75
N LEU A 23 4.11 0.22 -0.99
CA LEU A 23 2.86 0.86 -1.39
C LEU A 23 3.02 1.60 -2.71
N GLU A 24 4.01 2.46 -2.82
CA GLU A 24 4.21 3.33 -3.98
C GLU A 24 4.52 2.54 -5.25
N HIS A 25 5.42 1.56 -5.17
CA HIS A 25 5.99 0.92 -6.35
C HIS A 25 5.36 -0.43 -6.70
N ASP A 26 4.81 -1.15 -5.73
CA ASP A 26 4.29 -2.50 -5.94
C ASP A 26 2.74 -2.57 -5.84
N LEU A 27 2.15 -2.08 -4.74
CA LEU A 27 0.71 -2.27 -4.48
C LEU A 27 -0.19 -1.25 -5.21
N LEU A 28 0.01 0.04 -4.98
CA LEU A 28 -0.87 1.10 -5.50
C LEU A 28 -0.96 1.10 -7.03
N PRO A 29 0.10 0.81 -7.81
CA PRO A 29 -0.02 0.69 -9.27
C PRO A 29 -1.06 -0.35 -9.73
N MET A 30 -1.32 -1.38 -8.91
CA MET A 30 -2.25 -2.47 -9.20
C MET A 30 -3.70 -2.22 -8.72
N MET A 31 -3.93 -1.12 -7.99
CA MET A 31 -5.24 -0.72 -7.47
C MET A 31 -6.01 0.17 -8.46
N ASN A 32 -7.26 0.52 -8.17
CA ASN A 32 -8.03 1.49 -8.96
C ASN A 32 -8.64 2.55 -8.05
N PRO A 33 -8.95 3.75 -8.56
CA PRO A 33 -9.62 4.75 -7.75
C PRO A 33 -11.01 4.28 -7.29
N TRP A 34 -11.43 4.69 -6.09
CA TRP A 34 -12.76 4.40 -5.58
C TRP A 34 -13.85 4.97 -6.50
N PRO A 35 -14.95 4.23 -6.80
CA PRO A 35 -15.41 2.95 -6.23
C PRO A 35 -15.13 1.73 -7.13
N ALA A 36 -14.11 1.76 -7.98
CA ALA A 36 -13.80 0.63 -8.86
C ALA A 36 -13.34 -0.61 -8.06
N SER A 37 -13.14 -1.76 -8.73
CA SER A 37 -12.59 -2.93 -8.04
C SER A 37 -11.16 -2.68 -7.54
N ASN A 38 -10.81 -3.23 -6.36
CA ASN A 38 -9.50 -3.05 -5.72
C ASN A 38 -9.18 -1.57 -5.44
N SER A 39 -10.07 -0.87 -4.75
CA SER A 39 -10.00 0.58 -4.54
C SER A 39 -10.00 1.01 -3.08
N VAL A 40 -9.82 0.06 -2.15
CA VAL A 40 -9.74 0.33 -0.72
C VAL A 40 -8.55 -0.42 -0.16
N VAL A 41 -7.65 0.30 0.51
CA VAL A 41 -6.56 -0.29 1.28
C VAL A 41 -7.05 -0.57 2.70
N VAL A 42 -6.83 -1.78 3.20
CA VAL A 42 -7.12 -2.16 4.59
C VAL A 42 -5.83 -2.69 5.21
N MET A 43 -5.42 -2.11 6.33
CA MET A 43 -4.18 -2.45 7.05
C MET A 43 -4.49 -2.64 8.54
N GLU A 44 -3.67 -3.41 9.24
CA GLU A 44 -3.66 -3.41 10.70
C GLU A 44 -3.07 -2.09 11.26
N ASN A 45 -3.36 -1.80 12.53
CA ASN A 45 -2.94 -0.54 13.18
C ASN A 45 -1.48 -0.58 13.70
N ALA A 46 -0.54 -1.02 12.86
CA ALA A 46 0.87 -1.12 13.24
C ALA A 46 1.55 0.27 13.30
N PRO A 47 2.51 0.51 14.21
CA PRO A 47 3.18 1.81 14.32
C PRO A 47 3.91 2.27 13.05
N ILE A 48 4.39 1.33 12.22
CA ILE A 48 5.06 1.66 10.95
C ILE A 48 4.11 2.25 9.91
N HIS A 49 2.78 2.16 10.13
CA HIS A 49 1.77 2.78 9.26
C HIS A 49 1.38 4.20 9.72
N HIS A 50 1.90 4.68 10.85
CA HIS A 50 1.49 5.95 11.46
C HIS A 50 2.33 7.12 10.94
N ASN A 51 2.17 7.43 9.67
CA ASN A 51 2.79 8.60 9.04
C ASN A 51 1.89 9.18 7.93
N ASP A 52 2.05 10.47 7.67
CA ASP A 52 1.22 11.20 6.69
C ASP A 52 1.54 10.78 5.24
N HIS A 53 2.72 10.24 4.98
CA HIS A 53 3.14 9.89 3.62
C HIS A 53 2.30 8.75 3.01
N ILE A 54 1.83 7.81 3.83
CA ILE A 54 0.92 6.75 3.38
C ILE A 54 -0.42 7.34 2.91
N GLU A 55 -0.93 8.35 3.62
CA GLU A 55 -2.15 9.06 3.24
C GLU A 55 -1.94 9.80 1.91
N ASP A 56 -0.85 10.54 1.76
CA ASP A 56 -0.49 11.23 0.51
C ASP A 56 -0.45 10.28 -0.69
N LEU A 57 0.17 9.09 -0.52
CA LEU A 57 0.25 8.07 -1.56
C LEU A 57 -1.14 7.52 -1.95
N CYS A 58 -2.00 7.24 -0.97
CA CYS A 58 -3.36 6.77 -1.20
C CYS A 58 -4.22 7.83 -1.89
N GLU A 59 -4.17 9.08 -1.43
CA GLU A 59 -4.90 10.20 -2.04
C GLU A 59 -4.46 10.45 -3.49
N ALA A 60 -3.15 10.45 -3.75
CA ALA A 60 -2.61 10.59 -5.10
C ALA A 60 -3.08 9.48 -6.04
N ARG A 61 -3.30 8.26 -5.50
CA ARG A 61 -3.81 7.13 -6.26
C ARG A 61 -5.34 7.09 -6.37
N GLY A 62 -6.04 7.79 -5.47
CA GLY A 62 -7.50 7.82 -5.34
C GLY A 62 -8.09 6.59 -4.65
N VAL A 63 -7.33 5.92 -3.78
CA VAL A 63 -7.74 4.71 -3.03
C VAL A 63 -8.00 4.98 -1.55
#